data_AF-A0A7W1A1P7-F1
#
_entry.id   AF-A0A7W1A1P7-F1
#
_cell.length_a   1.000
_cell.length_b   1.000
_cell.length_c   1.000
_cell.angle_alpha   90.00
_cell.angle_beta   90.00
_cell.angle_gamma   90.00
#
_symmetry.space_group_name_H-M   'P 1'
#
loop_
_entity.id
_entity.type
_entity.pdbx_description
1 polymer ?
#
loop_
_entity_poly.entity_id
_entity_poly.type
_entity_poly.pdbx_seq_one_letter_code
_entity_poly.pdbx_strand_id
1 'polypeptide(L)'
;MALVSMAGCKKVPGGGGMPNVPGSDKVPGGLGGSSDVDPNSCGNYAVSDAGRKLKAFLSATKDLQVTTEETAKIVKQSCIMMGNELGMTDADYTGETKDICAKVWGVIDNNMKVVIKSKAALKIKYKPAVCKVNVDFQAKAAAECEGKASADVGATCSGTCRGKCEGTCAGKAGTGGNAGSCDGECKGTCRGECEGHADVKASAQCKASASVKAQAEMQCTEPELDIALDAKLVVDKSKAEATVKALKAGLPKLLSVKARLEPLKYAVEAWVTAAKELKSAGPQLAQSFKDQAMCISGQIAAAASMIGNIQANVSVSVEVSASASGSVGGGA
;
A
#
# COMPACT_ATOMS: atom_id res chain seq x y z
N MET A 1 14.44 -16.23 15.52
CA MET A 1 13.83 -17.44 14.92
C MET A 1 13.65 -17.21 13.44
N ALA A 2 14.07 -18.19 12.64
CA ALA A 2 14.01 -18.31 11.18
C ALA A 2 14.53 -17.12 10.35
N LEU A 3 15.85 -17.13 10.09
CA LEU A 3 16.43 -16.56 8.87
C LEU A 3 15.76 -17.22 7.67
N VAL A 4 14.93 -16.47 6.95
CA VAL A 4 14.51 -16.88 5.60
C VAL A 4 15.64 -16.49 4.67
N SER A 5 16.34 -17.51 4.20
CA SER A 5 17.30 -17.46 3.11
C SER A 5 16.64 -16.87 1.86
N MET A 6 17.07 -15.68 1.46
CA MET A 6 16.80 -15.14 0.13
C MET A 6 17.55 -15.98 -0.92
N ALA A 7 16.86 -16.97 -1.46
CA ALA A 7 17.25 -17.61 -2.71
C ALA A 7 16.90 -16.65 -3.87
N GLY A 8 17.90 -16.40 -4.74
CA GLY A 8 17.94 -15.25 -5.63
C GLY A 8 16.85 -15.18 -6.71
N CYS A 9 16.34 -13.97 -6.90
CA CYS A 9 15.74 -13.56 -8.17
C CYS A 9 16.84 -13.59 -9.26
N LYS A 10 16.72 -14.55 -10.17
CA LYS A 10 17.53 -14.61 -11.40
C LYS A 10 17.38 -13.31 -12.18
N LYS A 11 18.55 -12.76 -12.51
CA LYS A 11 18.83 -11.68 -13.46
C LYS A 11 17.95 -11.79 -14.70
N VAL A 12 17.07 -10.81 -14.92
CA VAL A 12 16.34 -10.64 -16.18
C VAL A 12 17.36 -10.09 -17.21
N PRO A 13 17.58 -10.74 -18.37
CA PRO A 13 18.50 -10.24 -19.39
C PRO A 13 18.00 -8.94 -20.01
N GLY A 14 18.91 -7.98 -20.19
CA GLY A 14 18.63 -6.67 -20.78
C GLY A 14 18.03 -6.75 -22.17
N GLY A 15 16.96 -5.98 -22.39
CA GLY A 15 16.40 -5.72 -23.71
C GLY A 15 17.34 -4.83 -24.52
N GLY A 16 17.81 -5.37 -25.64
CA GLY A 16 18.62 -4.64 -26.61
C GLY A 16 17.85 -3.48 -27.24
N GLY A 17 18.56 -2.37 -27.45
CA GLY A 17 18.06 -1.20 -28.15
C GLY A 17 17.69 -1.50 -29.60
N MET A 18 16.56 -0.96 -30.04
CA MET A 18 16.21 -0.88 -31.45
C MET A 18 16.67 0.45 -32.06
N PRO A 19 16.91 0.51 -33.39
CA PRO A 19 17.58 1.63 -34.04
C PRO A 19 16.67 2.86 -34.22
N ASN A 20 17.27 4.04 -34.12
CA ASN A 20 16.65 5.33 -34.46
C ASN A 20 16.23 5.35 -35.94
N VAL A 21 14.98 5.74 -36.20
CA VAL A 21 14.47 6.08 -37.53
C VAL A 21 14.31 7.62 -37.60
N PRO A 22 15.06 8.34 -38.45
CA PRO A 22 14.89 9.78 -38.64
C PRO A 22 13.90 10.06 -39.77
N GLY A 23 12.88 10.89 -39.51
CA GLY A 23 11.93 11.34 -40.54
C GLY A 23 10.61 11.82 -39.95
N SER A 24 10.61 13.04 -39.42
CA SER A 24 9.47 13.71 -38.81
C SER A 24 8.72 14.55 -39.84
N ASP A 25 7.52 14.11 -40.22
CA ASP A 25 6.44 14.96 -40.73
C ASP A 25 5.14 14.64 -39.99
N LYS A 26 4.43 15.72 -39.63
CA LYS A 26 3.35 15.78 -38.64
C LYS A 26 2.15 14.90 -39.01
N VAL A 27 1.85 13.91 -38.17
CA VAL A 27 0.55 13.24 -38.08
C VAL A 27 -0.14 13.73 -36.79
N PRO A 28 -1.34 14.35 -36.84
CA PRO A 28 -2.10 14.69 -35.64
C PRO A 28 -2.75 13.41 -35.09
N GLY A 29 -2.04 12.76 -34.18
CA GLY A 29 -2.40 11.46 -33.62
C GLY A 29 -1.20 10.82 -32.95
N GLY A 30 -0.62 11.54 -31.98
CA GLY A 30 0.56 11.09 -31.27
C GLY A 30 0.27 9.86 -30.43
N LEU A 31 0.73 8.70 -30.88
CA LEU A 31 1.09 7.56 -30.04
C LEU A 31 2.32 7.95 -29.20
N GLY A 32 2.13 8.93 -28.31
CA GLY A 32 3.11 9.33 -27.31
C GLY A 32 2.89 8.50 -26.06
N GLY A 33 3.79 7.54 -25.83
CA GLY A 33 3.83 6.75 -24.61
C GLY A 33 4.17 7.62 -23.40
N SER A 34 3.17 8.28 -22.83
CA SER A 34 3.17 8.63 -21.42
C SER A 34 3.14 7.32 -20.64
N SER A 35 4.16 7.07 -19.82
CA SER A 35 4.17 5.92 -18.90
C SER A 35 3.07 6.01 -17.82
N ASP A 36 2.41 7.17 -17.72
CA ASP A 36 1.38 7.45 -16.74
C ASP A 36 -0.03 7.23 -17.29
N VAL A 37 -0.88 6.65 -16.45
CA VAL A 37 -2.30 6.48 -16.72
C VAL A 37 -3.04 7.81 -16.54
N ASP A 38 -3.75 8.23 -17.58
CA ASP A 38 -4.65 9.37 -17.55
C ASP A 38 -6.08 8.94 -17.95
N PRO A 39 -7.00 8.79 -16.97
CA PRO A 39 -8.39 8.40 -17.19
C PRO A 39 -9.21 9.40 -18.02
N ASN A 40 -8.70 10.60 -18.30
CA ASN A 40 -9.42 11.61 -19.08
C ASN A 40 -8.83 11.83 -20.48
N SER A 41 -7.69 11.20 -20.78
CA SER A 41 -6.95 11.41 -22.03
C SER A 41 -7.65 10.87 -23.28
N CYS A 42 -8.54 9.88 -23.15
CA CYS A 42 -9.19 9.20 -24.27
C CYS A 42 -10.56 9.77 -24.67
N GLY A 43 -10.93 10.96 -24.23
CA GLY A 43 -12.23 11.58 -24.53
C GLY A 43 -13.39 11.05 -23.70
N ASN A 44 -14.64 11.22 -24.16
CA ASN A 44 -15.85 10.91 -23.37
C ASN A 44 -16.30 9.44 -23.47
N TYR A 45 -15.38 8.48 -23.25
CA TYR A 45 -15.68 7.05 -23.32
C TYR A 45 -16.55 6.58 -22.14
N ALA A 46 -16.60 7.35 -21.05
CA ALA A 46 -17.34 7.03 -19.83
C ALA A 46 -18.86 7.26 -19.92
N VAL A 47 -19.43 7.43 -21.11
CA VAL A 47 -20.89 7.50 -21.31
C VAL A 47 -21.57 6.13 -21.22
N SER A 48 -20.86 5.06 -21.60
CA SER A 48 -21.36 3.69 -21.51
C SER A 48 -21.04 3.06 -20.16
N ASP A 49 -21.77 2.00 -19.80
CA ASP A 49 -21.52 1.24 -18.57
C ASP A 49 -20.09 0.69 -18.52
N ALA A 50 -19.63 0.09 -19.62
CA ALA A 50 -18.26 -0.40 -19.76
C ALA A 50 -17.23 0.73 -19.63
N GLY A 51 -17.53 1.89 -20.22
CA GLY A 51 -16.68 3.07 -20.15
C GLY A 51 -16.57 3.67 -18.75
N ARG A 52 -17.68 3.76 -17.99
CA ARG A 52 -17.67 4.23 -16.60
C ARG A 52 -16.81 3.33 -15.71
N LYS A 53 -17.00 2.01 -15.82
CA LYS A 53 -16.23 1.01 -15.06
C LYS A 53 -14.75 1.09 -15.39
N LEU A 54 -14.41 1.21 -16.67
CA LEU A 54 -13.04 1.40 -17.13
C LEU A 54 -12.44 2.71 -16.58
N LYS A 55 -13.16 3.82 -16.65
CA LYS A 55 -12.70 5.11 -16.11
C LYS A 55 -12.46 5.05 -14.60
N ALA A 56 -13.35 4.40 -13.85
CA ALA A 56 -13.18 4.19 -12.43
C ALA A 56 -11.91 3.38 -12.13
N PHE A 57 -11.67 2.30 -12.88
CA PHE A 57 -10.45 1.50 -12.76
C PHE A 57 -9.18 2.29 -13.10
N LEU A 58 -9.16 3.04 -14.21
CA LEU A 58 -8.00 3.86 -14.58
C LEU A 58 -7.74 4.96 -13.55
N SER A 59 -8.80 5.57 -12.99
CA SER A 59 -8.66 6.59 -11.93
C SER A 59 -8.05 5.99 -10.68
N ALA A 60 -8.55 4.84 -10.24
CA ALA A 60 -7.96 4.10 -9.13
C ALA A 60 -6.53 3.65 -9.40
N THR A 61 -6.19 3.35 -10.65
CA THR A 61 -4.82 3.03 -11.04
C THR A 61 -3.89 4.21 -10.78
N LYS A 62 -4.30 5.42 -11.20
CA LYS A 62 -3.55 6.66 -10.97
C LYS A 62 -3.43 6.97 -9.48
N ASP A 63 -4.52 6.86 -8.73
CA ASP A 63 -4.52 7.08 -7.27
C ASP A 63 -3.58 6.09 -6.56
N LEU A 64 -3.57 4.84 -7.00
CA LEU A 64 -2.69 3.80 -6.47
C LEU A 64 -1.21 4.06 -6.81
N GLN A 65 -0.91 4.56 -8.01
CA GLN A 65 0.45 4.98 -8.40
C GLN A 65 0.94 6.09 -7.46
N VAL A 66 0.16 7.17 -7.31
CA VAL A 66 0.50 8.30 -6.43
C VAL A 66 0.69 7.82 -4.99
N THR A 67 -0.26 7.04 -4.46
CA THR A 67 -0.20 6.50 -3.10
C THR A 67 1.05 5.67 -2.87
N THR A 68 1.43 4.85 -3.86
CA THR A 68 2.62 3.98 -3.77
C THR A 68 3.91 4.79 -3.79
N GLU A 69 4.00 5.81 -4.64
CA GLU A 69 5.15 6.72 -4.70
C GLU A 69 5.31 7.54 -3.41
N GLU A 70 4.21 8.06 -2.88
CA GLU A 70 4.20 8.78 -1.59
C GLU A 70 4.60 7.86 -0.44
N THR A 71 4.12 6.62 -0.43
CA THR A 71 4.51 5.61 0.57
C THR A 71 6.01 5.34 0.50
N ALA A 72 6.56 5.14 -0.70
CA ALA A 72 8.00 4.93 -0.88
C ALA A 72 8.83 6.14 -0.42
N LYS A 73 8.34 7.37 -0.66
CA LYS A 73 8.95 8.61 -0.16
C LYS A 73 8.92 8.67 1.37
N ILE A 74 7.80 8.33 2.01
CA ILE A 74 7.68 8.31 3.48
C ILE A 74 8.67 7.31 4.09
N VAL A 75 8.79 6.10 3.51
CA VAL A 75 9.76 5.09 3.97
C VAL A 75 11.19 5.62 3.84
N LYS A 76 11.55 6.18 2.67
CA LYS A 76 12.88 6.77 2.45
C LYS A 76 13.19 7.89 3.43
N GLN A 77 12.29 8.85 3.59
CA GLN A 77 12.44 9.96 4.53
C GLN A 77 12.58 9.48 5.96
N SER A 78 11.82 8.45 6.35
CA SER A 78 11.94 7.84 7.68
C SER A 78 13.32 7.26 7.93
N CYS A 79 13.89 6.55 6.96
CA CYS A 79 15.27 6.04 7.05
C CYS A 79 16.31 7.17 7.10
N ILE A 80 16.15 8.24 6.32
CA ILE A 80 17.03 9.41 6.34
C ILE A 80 16.99 10.11 7.70
N MET A 81 15.80 10.31 8.28
CA MET A 81 15.66 10.91 9.62
C MET A 81 16.41 10.09 10.67
N MET A 82 16.31 8.75 10.63
CA MET A 82 17.07 7.89 11.52
C MET A 82 18.58 8.00 11.26
N GLY A 83 19.01 7.99 10.00
CA GLY A 83 20.42 8.13 9.63
C GLY A 83 21.05 9.42 10.15
N ASN A 84 20.33 10.54 10.06
CA ASN A 84 20.82 11.84 10.51
C ASN A 84 21.05 11.86 12.02
N GLU A 85 20.17 11.21 12.80
CA GLU A 85 20.35 11.05 14.24
C GLU A 85 21.52 10.14 14.62
N LEU A 86 21.94 9.29 13.69
CA LEU A 86 23.12 8.42 13.83
C LEU A 86 24.41 9.07 13.30
N GLY A 87 24.34 10.31 12.80
CA GLY A 87 25.48 11.04 12.24
C GLY A 87 25.84 10.63 10.81
N MET A 88 24.94 9.97 10.07
CA MET A 88 25.10 9.74 8.64
C MET A 88 24.95 11.05 7.86
N THR A 89 25.53 11.09 6.66
CA THR A 89 25.62 12.29 5.81
C THR A 89 24.85 12.12 4.50
N ASP A 90 24.69 13.19 3.74
CA ASP A 90 24.02 13.15 2.42
C ASP A 90 24.69 12.18 1.44
N ALA A 91 26.00 11.94 1.57
CA ALA A 91 26.72 10.95 0.77
C ALA A 91 26.22 9.51 1.01
N ASP A 92 25.71 9.22 2.22
CA ASP A 92 25.21 7.91 2.60
C ASP A 92 23.80 7.63 2.03
N TYR A 93 23.06 8.68 1.67
CA TYR A 93 21.67 8.60 1.17
C TYR A 93 21.53 8.47 -0.35
N THR A 94 22.61 8.03 -1.00
CA THR A 94 22.62 7.73 -2.44
C THR A 94 22.04 6.33 -2.71
N GLY A 95 21.19 6.23 -3.74
CA GLY A 95 20.61 4.97 -4.22
C GLY A 95 19.11 4.79 -3.97
N GLU A 96 18.67 3.53 -4.07
CA GLU A 96 17.27 3.15 -3.87
C GLU A 96 16.89 3.19 -2.39
N THR A 97 15.59 3.37 -2.11
CA THR A 97 15.05 3.41 -0.74
C THR A 97 15.48 2.21 0.10
N LYS A 98 15.46 1.00 -0.47
CA LYS A 98 15.83 -0.24 0.22
C LYS A 98 17.29 -0.21 0.69
N ASP A 99 18.19 0.32 -0.13
CA ASP A 99 19.63 0.33 0.15
C ASP A 99 19.94 1.37 1.23
N ILE A 100 19.30 2.54 1.15
CA ILE A 100 19.40 3.59 2.16
C ILE A 100 18.92 3.05 3.51
N CYS A 101 17.73 2.44 3.55
CA CYS A 101 17.20 1.85 4.77
C CYS A 101 18.10 0.72 5.30
N ALA A 102 18.64 -0.15 4.44
CA ALA A 102 19.54 -1.22 4.85
C ALA A 102 20.83 -0.67 5.48
N LYS A 103 21.43 0.39 4.91
CA LYS A 103 22.59 1.07 5.51
C LYS A 103 22.29 1.61 6.91
N VAL A 104 21.17 2.33 7.04
CA VAL A 104 20.73 2.91 8.33
C VAL A 104 20.50 1.81 9.37
N TRP A 105 19.79 0.73 9.00
CA TRP A 105 19.58 -0.41 9.90
C TRP A 105 20.89 -1.13 10.25
N GLY A 106 21.86 -1.18 9.33
CA GLY A 106 23.20 -1.69 9.62
C GLY A 106 23.95 -0.86 10.65
N VAL A 107 23.84 0.47 10.60
CA VAL A 107 24.43 1.37 11.62
C VAL A 107 23.75 1.16 12.98
N ILE A 108 22.41 1.05 13.00
CA ILE A 108 21.65 0.76 14.23
C ILE A 108 22.10 -0.58 14.82
N ASP A 109 22.16 -1.65 14.02
CA ASP A 109 22.56 -2.98 14.49
C ASP A 109 24.00 -2.98 15.03
N ASN A 110 24.92 -2.30 14.33
CA ASN A 110 26.30 -2.15 14.77
C ASN A 110 26.38 -1.38 16.09
N ASN A 111 25.69 -0.24 16.22
CA ASN A 111 25.63 0.52 17.45
C ASN A 111 25.07 -0.34 18.60
N MET A 112 23.97 -1.07 18.36
CA MET A 112 23.36 -1.95 19.34
C MET A 112 24.31 -3.04 19.84
N LYS A 113 25.18 -3.60 19.00
CA LYS A 113 26.19 -4.59 19.43
C LYS A 113 27.24 -4.01 20.38
N VAL A 114 27.56 -2.72 20.26
CA VAL A 114 28.57 -2.06 21.11
C VAL A 114 27.97 -1.42 22.35
N VAL A 115 26.72 -0.94 22.29
CA VAL A 115 26.13 -0.13 23.35
C VAL A 115 25.55 -0.91 24.51
N ILE A 116 25.21 -2.18 24.34
CA ILE A 116 24.53 -2.97 25.38
C ILE A 116 25.24 -4.30 25.64
N LYS A 117 25.47 -4.62 26.92
CA LYS A 117 26.07 -5.91 27.34
C LYS A 117 25.15 -7.10 27.05
N SER A 118 23.85 -6.84 27.00
CA SER A 118 22.83 -7.84 26.68
C SER A 118 21.60 -7.15 26.09
N LYS A 119 20.84 -7.89 25.27
CA LYS A 119 19.57 -7.42 24.69
C LYS A 119 18.52 -7.04 25.74
N ALA A 120 18.64 -7.55 26.98
CA ALA A 120 17.77 -7.22 28.10
C ALA A 120 17.87 -5.74 28.53
N ALA A 121 18.88 -5.00 28.05
CA ALA A 121 19.03 -3.58 28.28
C ALA A 121 17.96 -2.73 27.58
N LEU A 122 17.32 -3.25 26.54
CA LEU A 122 16.37 -2.50 25.72
C LEU A 122 14.93 -2.93 26.02
N LYS A 123 14.13 -2.01 26.55
CA LYS A 123 12.70 -2.19 26.77
C LYS A 123 11.94 -1.37 25.75
N ILE A 124 11.24 -2.06 24.86
CA ILE A 124 10.41 -1.41 23.84
C ILE A 124 8.95 -1.72 24.15
N LYS A 125 8.16 -0.66 24.36
CA LYS A 125 6.72 -0.73 24.38
C LYS A 125 6.22 -0.12 23.10
N TYR A 126 5.52 -0.92 22.31
CA TYR A 126 4.97 -0.49 21.04
C TYR A 126 3.46 -0.72 21.05
N LYS A 127 2.72 0.36 20.78
CA LYS A 127 1.29 0.33 20.53
C LYS A 127 1.07 0.53 19.03
N PRO A 128 0.59 -0.50 18.30
CA PRO A 128 0.39 -0.40 16.88
C PRO A 128 -0.61 0.67 16.47
N ALA A 129 -0.37 1.26 15.29
CA ALA A 129 -1.38 2.05 14.61
C ALA A 129 -2.55 1.13 14.20
N VAL A 130 -3.77 1.58 14.44
CA VAL A 130 -4.99 0.90 14.02
C VAL A 130 -5.58 1.70 12.88
N CYS A 131 -5.65 1.09 11.70
CA CYS A 131 -6.23 1.70 10.51
C CYS A 131 -7.66 1.21 10.32
N LYS A 132 -8.57 2.14 10.04
CA LYS A 132 -9.99 1.91 9.86
C LYS A 132 -10.43 2.36 8.48
N VAL A 133 -11.02 1.42 7.76
CA VAL A 133 -11.64 1.66 6.46
C VAL A 133 -13.12 1.94 6.66
N ASN A 134 -13.62 3.01 6.04
CA ASN A 134 -15.05 3.29 6.01
C ASN A 134 -15.72 2.37 4.98
N VAL A 135 -16.45 1.37 5.48
CA VAL A 135 -17.08 0.33 4.66
C VAL A 135 -18.23 0.90 3.84
N ASP A 136 -18.98 1.84 4.42
CA ASP A 136 -20.10 2.50 3.73
C ASP A 136 -19.59 3.34 2.55
N PHE A 137 -18.45 4.02 2.72
CA PHE A 137 -17.79 4.75 1.64
C PHE A 137 -17.34 3.79 0.52
N GLN A 138 -16.72 2.66 0.86
CA GLN A 138 -16.31 1.68 -0.14
C GLN A 138 -17.51 1.09 -0.89
N ALA A 139 -18.58 0.71 -0.17
CA ALA A 139 -19.81 0.20 -0.77
C ALA A 139 -20.46 1.25 -1.69
N LYS A 140 -20.50 2.52 -1.26
CA LYS A 140 -21.00 3.63 -2.07
C LYS A 140 -20.17 3.84 -3.33
N ALA A 141 -18.84 3.88 -3.21
CA ALA A 141 -17.94 4.04 -4.36
C ALA A 141 -18.10 2.88 -5.37
N ALA A 142 -18.29 1.66 -4.88
CA ALA A 142 -18.55 0.50 -5.71
C ALA A 142 -19.92 0.58 -6.40
N ALA A 143 -20.97 1.00 -5.68
CA ALA A 143 -22.31 1.17 -6.22
C ALA A 143 -22.36 2.27 -7.30
N GLU A 144 -21.73 3.42 -7.05
CA GLU A 144 -21.62 4.52 -8.02
C GLU A 144 -20.91 4.06 -9.29
N CYS A 145 -19.82 3.28 -9.15
CA CYS A 145 -19.14 2.70 -10.29
C CYS A 145 -20.00 1.70 -11.06
N GLU A 146 -20.81 0.89 -10.36
CA GLU A 146 -21.78 -0.03 -10.96
C GLU A 146 -22.98 0.68 -11.60
N GLY A 147 -23.21 1.96 -11.30
CA GLY A 147 -24.45 2.66 -11.66
C GLY A 147 -25.66 2.15 -10.87
N LYS A 148 -25.43 1.65 -9.65
CA LYS A 148 -26.46 1.10 -8.75
C LYS A 148 -26.68 2.01 -7.55
N ALA A 149 -27.78 1.78 -6.82
CA ALA A 149 -27.98 2.43 -5.53
C ALA A 149 -27.03 1.81 -4.48
N SER A 150 -26.57 2.61 -3.51
CA SER A 150 -25.61 2.17 -2.48
C SER A 150 -26.12 1.03 -1.59
N ALA A 151 -27.45 0.84 -1.50
CA ALA A 151 -28.06 -0.27 -0.76
C ALA A 151 -27.87 -1.64 -1.44
N ASP A 152 -27.50 -1.67 -2.72
CA ASP A 152 -27.39 -2.89 -3.52
C ASP A 152 -26.01 -3.57 -3.39
N VAL A 153 -25.03 -2.90 -2.79
CA VAL A 153 -23.65 -3.39 -2.65
C VAL A 153 -23.38 -3.72 -1.19
N GLY A 154 -23.56 -4.99 -0.83
CA GLY A 154 -23.10 -5.50 0.47
C GLY A 154 -21.57 -5.53 0.55
N ALA A 155 -21.05 -5.22 1.73
CA ALA A 155 -19.63 -5.24 2.03
C ALA A 155 -19.33 -6.16 3.22
N THR A 156 -18.33 -7.03 3.07
CA THR A 156 -17.87 -7.96 4.12
C THR A 156 -16.57 -7.44 4.69
N CYS A 157 -16.46 -7.30 6.01
CA CYS A 157 -15.22 -6.89 6.69
C CYS A 157 -14.44 -8.13 7.15
N SER A 158 -13.18 -8.25 6.75
CA SER A 158 -12.26 -9.28 7.25
C SER A 158 -11.37 -8.66 8.33
N GLY A 159 -11.96 -8.46 9.50
CA GLY A 159 -11.33 -7.80 10.64
C GLY A 159 -12.33 -7.39 11.72
N THR A 160 -11.96 -6.42 12.56
CA THR A 160 -12.88 -5.88 13.57
C THR A 160 -13.85 -4.93 12.89
N CYS A 161 -15.12 -5.30 12.83
CA CYS A 161 -16.20 -4.40 12.43
C CYS A 161 -16.62 -3.59 13.66
N ARG A 162 -16.58 -2.26 13.54
CA ARG A 162 -17.14 -1.30 14.50
C ARG A 162 -18.33 -0.60 13.83
N GLY A 163 -19.52 -1.11 14.09
CA GLY A 163 -20.74 -0.57 13.49
C GLY A 163 -21.84 -1.62 13.37
N LYS A 164 -22.77 -1.45 12.43
CA LYS A 164 -23.88 -2.40 12.29
C LYS A 164 -23.40 -3.64 11.55
N CYS A 165 -23.59 -4.82 12.14
CA CYS A 165 -23.30 -6.10 11.50
C CYS A 165 -24.63 -6.84 11.23
N GLU A 166 -24.97 -6.99 9.95
CA GLU A 166 -26.04 -7.86 9.48
C GLU A 166 -25.44 -9.26 9.21
N GLY A 167 -25.25 -10.03 10.29
CA GLY A 167 -24.67 -11.38 10.28
C GLY A 167 -24.22 -11.84 11.66
N THR A 168 -23.24 -12.74 11.70
CA THR A 168 -22.70 -13.27 12.96
C THR A 168 -21.54 -12.39 13.45
N CYS A 169 -21.66 -11.81 14.65
CA CYS A 169 -20.59 -11.03 15.28
C CYS A 169 -19.94 -11.84 16.42
N ALA A 170 -18.63 -12.04 16.36
CA ALA A 170 -17.82 -12.55 17.45
C ALA A 170 -17.11 -11.38 18.15
N GLY A 171 -17.66 -10.90 19.27
CA GLY A 171 -17.12 -9.75 20.03
C GLY A 171 -18.09 -9.20 21.08
N LYS A 172 -17.81 -8.02 21.64
CA LYS A 172 -18.75 -7.32 22.54
C LYS A 172 -19.90 -6.76 21.72
N ALA A 173 -20.85 -7.63 21.37
CA ALA A 173 -22.07 -7.21 20.71
C ALA A 173 -22.92 -6.38 21.69
N GLY A 174 -23.39 -5.21 21.25
CA GLY A 174 -24.52 -4.57 21.89
C GLY A 174 -25.74 -5.46 21.68
N THR A 175 -25.97 -6.37 22.62
CA THR A 175 -27.18 -7.22 22.81
C THR A 175 -28.02 -7.50 21.57
N GLY A 176 -27.86 -8.69 20.98
CA GLY A 176 -28.86 -9.32 20.11
C GLY A 176 -28.34 -9.71 18.72
N GLY A 177 -28.49 -10.99 18.38
CA GLY A 177 -28.19 -11.51 17.05
C GLY A 177 -28.99 -10.80 15.94
N ASN A 178 -28.42 -10.79 14.74
CA ASN A 178 -28.90 -10.14 13.52
C ASN A 178 -29.20 -8.63 13.65
N ALA A 179 -28.30 -7.80 13.12
CA ALA A 179 -28.43 -6.35 12.91
C ALA A 179 -28.19 -5.42 14.13
N GLY A 180 -27.32 -5.81 15.06
CA GLY A 180 -26.86 -4.96 16.18
C GLY A 180 -25.55 -4.20 15.92
N SER A 181 -25.22 -3.24 16.80
CA SER A 181 -23.89 -2.62 16.84
C SER A 181 -22.86 -3.67 17.32
N CYS A 182 -21.86 -3.94 16.49
CA CYS A 182 -20.77 -4.89 16.66
C CYS A 182 -19.47 -4.11 16.90
N ASP A 183 -18.69 -4.57 17.88
CA ASP A 183 -17.26 -4.24 18.07
C ASP A 183 -16.54 -5.59 18.17
N GLY A 184 -16.28 -6.21 17.01
CA GLY A 184 -15.81 -7.59 16.91
C GLY A 184 -15.69 -8.10 15.47
N GLU A 185 -15.29 -9.37 15.31
CA GLU A 185 -15.21 -10.02 14.01
C GLU A 185 -16.62 -10.25 13.45
N CYS A 186 -16.95 -9.63 12.31
CA CYS A 186 -18.26 -9.74 11.67
C CYS A 186 -18.20 -10.68 10.47
N LYS A 187 -18.90 -11.81 10.55
CA LYS A 187 -19.17 -12.72 9.42
C LYS A 187 -20.54 -12.37 8.85
N GLY A 188 -20.60 -11.33 8.01
CA GLY A 188 -21.82 -10.79 7.43
C GLY A 188 -21.60 -9.44 6.72
N THR A 189 -22.68 -8.72 6.44
CA THR A 189 -22.58 -7.35 5.91
C THR A 189 -22.24 -6.40 7.06
N CYS A 190 -21.11 -5.70 6.95
CA CYS A 190 -20.70 -4.67 7.93
C CYS A 190 -21.03 -3.29 7.37
N ARG A 191 -21.60 -2.42 8.20
CA ARG A 191 -21.76 -0.98 7.96
C ARG A 191 -21.03 -0.21 9.06
N GLY A 192 -20.33 0.85 8.73
CA GLY A 192 -19.45 1.59 9.65
C GLY A 192 -17.96 1.38 9.34
N GLU A 193 -17.16 1.17 10.39
CA GLU A 193 -15.70 1.09 10.28
C GLU A 193 -15.22 -0.37 10.32
N CYS A 194 -14.23 -0.68 9.50
CA CYS A 194 -13.55 -1.98 9.48
C CYS A 194 -12.05 -1.79 9.78
N GLU A 195 -11.57 -2.41 10.85
CA GLU A 195 -10.12 -2.55 11.09
C GLU A 195 -9.62 -3.72 10.23
N GLY A 196 -9.12 -3.41 9.04
CA GLY A 196 -8.71 -4.42 8.05
C GLY A 196 -9.10 -4.01 6.64
N HIS A 197 -9.60 -4.97 5.85
CA HIS A 197 -10.13 -4.68 4.51
C HIS A 197 -11.61 -5.06 4.42
N ALA A 198 -12.33 -4.36 3.55
CA ALA A 198 -13.68 -4.70 3.19
C ALA A 198 -13.77 -5.19 1.74
N ASP A 199 -14.60 -6.21 1.52
CA ASP A 199 -14.87 -6.85 0.25
C ASP A 199 -16.29 -6.47 -0.19
N VAL A 200 -16.40 -5.77 -1.31
CA VAL A 200 -17.69 -5.33 -1.89
C VAL A 200 -18.12 -6.25 -3.02
N LYS A 201 -19.42 -6.55 -3.08
CA LYS A 201 -20.04 -7.32 -4.18
C LYS A 201 -20.24 -6.43 -5.42
N ALA A 202 -19.18 -6.20 -6.18
CA ALA A 202 -19.19 -5.44 -7.44
C ALA A 202 -18.30 -6.09 -8.51
N SER A 203 -18.34 -5.59 -9.75
CA SER A 203 -17.42 -6.03 -10.81
C SER A 203 -15.97 -5.74 -10.40
N ALA A 204 -15.01 -6.50 -10.95
CA ALA A 204 -13.61 -6.38 -10.55
C ALA A 204 -13.09 -4.93 -10.66
N GLN A 205 -13.46 -4.20 -11.71
CA GLN A 205 -13.08 -2.80 -11.92
C GLN A 205 -13.61 -1.89 -10.80
N CYS A 206 -14.88 -2.05 -10.44
CA CYS A 206 -15.53 -1.25 -9.40
C CYS A 206 -15.07 -1.63 -8.00
N LYS A 207 -14.86 -2.92 -7.75
CA LYS A 207 -14.26 -3.43 -6.51
C LYS A 207 -12.85 -2.87 -6.34
N ALA A 208 -12.00 -2.97 -7.36
CA ALA A 208 -10.66 -2.40 -7.34
C ALA A 208 -10.69 -0.90 -7.07
N SER A 209 -11.54 -0.15 -7.79
CA SER A 209 -11.64 1.29 -7.61
C SER A 209 -12.13 1.69 -6.23
N ALA A 210 -13.17 1.02 -5.74
CA ALA A 210 -13.70 1.26 -4.40
C ALA A 210 -12.65 0.95 -3.33
N SER A 211 -11.95 -0.19 -3.44
CA SER A 211 -10.89 -0.56 -2.49
C SER A 211 -9.78 0.48 -2.44
N VAL A 212 -9.26 0.94 -3.59
CA VAL A 212 -8.20 1.97 -3.63
C VAL A 212 -8.69 3.29 -3.02
N LYS A 213 -9.90 3.75 -3.38
CA LYS A 213 -10.46 4.98 -2.79
C LYS A 213 -10.65 4.85 -1.28
N ALA A 214 -11.11 3.70 -0.82
CA ALA A 214 -11.29 3.44 0.60
C ALA A 214 -9.96 3.41 1.36
N GLN A 215 -8.85 3.02 0.71
CA GLN A 215 -7.51 3.18 1.28
C GLN A 215 -7.06 4.64 1.37
N ALA A 216 -7.42 5.48 0.40
CA ALA A 216 -7.08 6.90 0.41
C ALA A 216 -7.80 7.64 1.56
N GLU A 217 -9.03 7.25 1.87
CA GLU A 217 -9.85 7.83 2.96
C GLU A 217 -9.65 7.13 4.32
N MET A 218 -8.73 6.17 4.39
CA MET A 218 -8.51 5.37 5.60
C MET A 218 -7.95 6.21 6.74
N GLN A 219 -8.56 6.07 7.92
CA GLN A 219 -8.11 6.76 9.12
C GLN A 219 -7.25 5.82 9.96
N CYS A 220 -6.03 6.24 10.29
CA CYS A 220 -5.13 5.47 11.15
C CYS A 220 -4.83 6.26 12.42
N THR A 221 -4.85 5.58 13.56
CA THR A 221 -4.31 6.15 14.80
C THR A 221 -2.79 6.31 14.69
N GLU A 222 -2.22 7.27 15.42
CA GLU A 222 -0.77 7.37 15.54
C GLU A 222 -0.22 6.17 16.34
N PRO A 223 0.88 5.54 15.90
CA PRO A 223 1.57 4.54 16.69
C PRO A 223 2.31 5.19 17.86
N GLU A 224 2.27 4.56 19.03
CA GLU A 224 3.08 4.99 20.18
C GLU A 224 4.27 4.06 20.35
N LEU A 225 5.45 4.66 20.50
CA LEU A 225 6.70 3.95 20.68
C LEU A 225 7.43 4.53 21.89
N ASP A 226 7.51 3.73 22.95
CA ASP A 226 8.33 4.03 24.12
C ASP A 226 9.53 3.09 24.13
N ILE A 227 10.72 3.69 24.12
CA ILE A 227 11.99 2.98 24.19
C ILE A 227 12.69 3.46 25.45
N ALA A 228 12.95 2.51 26.34
CA ALA A 228 13.72 2.70 27.56
C ALA A 228 14.96 1.80 27.54
N LEU A 229 16.07 2.35 28.05
CA LEU A 229 17.32 1.63 28.23
C LEU A 229 17.59 1.42 29.72
N ASP A 230 18.02 0.21 30.09
CA ASP A 230 18.56 -0.04 31.43
C ASP A 230 19.99 0.51 31.51
N ALA A 231 20.14 1.64 32.20
CA ALA A 231 21.40 2.33 32.37
C ALA A 231 22.53 1.45 32.95
N LYS A 232 22.21 0.36 33.67
CA LYS A 232 23.21 -0.56 34.23
C LYS A 232 23.85 -1.47 33.17
N LEU A 233 23.18 -1.65 32.04
CA LEU A 233 23.58 -2.55 30.97
C LEU A 233 24.10 -1.80 29.73
N VAL A 234 24.04 -0.47 29.74
CA VAL A 234 24.59 0.40 28.69
C VAL A 234 26.09 0.62 28.91
N VAL A 235 26.88 0.37 27.87
CA VAL A 235 28.33 0.54 27.85
C VAL A 235 28.72 1.91 27.28
N ASP A 236 28.10 2.29 26.16
CA ASP A 236 28.33 3.57 25.50
C ASP A 236 27.03 4.38 25.50
N LYS A 237 26.92 5.28 26.47
CA LYS A 237 25.72 6.10 26.67
C LYS A 237 25.42 7.01 25.48
N SER A 238 26.46 7.59 24.86
CA SER A 238 26.28 8.53 23.75
C SER A 238 25.70 7.83 22.53
N LYS A 239 26.24 6.67 22.15
CA LYS A 239 25.71 5.90 21.01
C LYS A 239 24.35 5.30 21.32
N ALA A 240 24.10 4.92 22.57
CA ALA A 240 22.80 4.41 22.99
C ALA A 240 21.72 5.48 22.87
N GLU A 241 21.99 6.71 23.33
CA GLU A 241 21.09 7.85 23.21
C GLU A 241 20.83 8.23 21.74
N ALA A 242 21.87 8.29 20.91
CA ALA A 242 21.73 8.54 19.47
C ALA A 242 20.87 7.46 18.79
N THR A 243 21.09 6.18 19.13
CA THR A 243 20.31 5.07 18.57
C THR A 243 18.84 5.13 18.99
N VAL A 244 18.55 5.43 20.26
CA VAL A 244 17.17 5.60 20.73
C VAL A 244 16.51 6.80 20.07
N LYS A 245 17.23 7.91 19.91
CA LYS A 245 16.71 9.11 19.23
C LYS A 245 16.39 8.84 17.77
N ALA A 246 17.29 8.15 17.07
CA ALA A 246 17.07 7.68 15.70
C ALA A 246 15.79 6.82 15.61
N LEU A 247 15.69 5.78 16.44
CA LEU A 247 14.49 4.92 16.45
C LEU A 247 13.22 5.73 16.72
N LYS A 248 13.20 6.62 17.72
CA LYS A 248 12.03 7.47 18.00
C LYS A 248 11.68 8.42 16.84
N ALA A 249 12.66 8.88 16.07
CA ALA A 249 12.45 9.81 14.96
C ALA A 249 11.82 9.16 13.71
N GLY A 250 12.24 7.93 13.36
CA GLY A 250 11.81 7.30 12.10
C GLY A 250 10.92 6.06 12.27
N LEU A 251 11.06 5.31 13.36
CA LEU A 251 10.36 4.04 13.51
C LEU A 251 8.82 4.18 13.60
N PRO A 252 8.25 5.16 14.33
CA PRO A 252 6.79 5.35 14.35
C PRO A 252 6.21 5.56 12.94
N LYS A 253 6.90 6.32 12.09
CA LYS A 253 6.47 6.56 10.70
C LYS A 253 6.52 5.28 9.86
N LEU A 254 7.59 4.49 9.96
CA LEU A 254 7.68 3.18 9.27
C LEU A 254 6.58 2.22 9.74
N LEU A 255 6.30 2.19 11.04
CA LEU A 255 5.25 1.35 11.61
C LEU A 255 3.85 1.81 11.22
N SER A 256 3.63 3.13 11.06
CA SER A 256 2.39 3.66 10.50
C SER A 256 2.18 3.24 9.04
N VAL A 257 3.26 3.22 8.24
CA VAL A 257 3.22 2.71 6.86
C VAL A 257 2.86 1.23 6.87
N LYS A 258 3.48 0.41 7.74
CA LYS A 258 3.15 -1.01 7.87
C LYS A 258 1.65 -1.26 8.13
N ALA A 259 1.03 -0.48 9.02
CA ALA A 259 -0.39 -0.60 9.30
C ALA A 259 -1.27 -0.27 8.08
N ARG A 260 -0.84 0.66 7.23
CA ARG A 260 -1.51 0.99 5.96
C ARG A 260 -1.24 -0.02 4.85
N LEU A 261 -0.10 -0.71 4.87
CA LEU A 261 0.28 -1.67 3.83
C LEU A 261 -0.60 -2.91 3.81
N GLU A 262 -1.08 -3.40 4.96
CA GLU A 262 -1.94 -4.58 5.03
C GLU A 262 -3.24 -4.40 4.22
N PRO A 263 -4.06 -3.37 4.46
CA PRO A 263 -5.26 -3.14 3.67
C PRO A 263 -4.95 -2.66 2.24
N LEU A 264 -3.82 -1.95 2.03
CA LEU A 264 -3.35 -1.60 0.69
C LEU A 264 -3.02 -2.82 -0.16
N LYS A 265 -2.41 -3.87 0.42
CA LYS A 265 -2.08 -5.10 -0.30
C LYS A 265 -3.33 -5.75 -0.88
N TYR A 266 -4.41 -5.79 -0.11
CA TYR A 266 -5.70 -6.29 -0.60
C TYR A 266 -6.27 -5.43 -1.75
N ALA A 267 -6.19 -4.09 -1.63
CA ALA A 267 -6.60 -3.19 -2.70
C ALA A 267 -5.76 -3.39 -3.98
N VAL A 268 -4.44 -3.60 -3.83
CA VAL A 268 -3.52 -3.92 -4.94
C VAL A 268 -3.87 -5.26 -5.57
N GLU A 269 -4.16 -6.31 -4.79
CA GLU A 269 -4.56 -7.62 -5.33
C GLU A 269 -5.88 -7.57 -6.11
N ALA A 270 -6.88 -6.86 -5.57
CA ALA A 270 -8.14 -6.61 -6.26
C ALA A 270 -7.90 -5.84 -7.57
N TRP A 271 -7.05 -4.82 -7.53
CA TRP A 271 -6.68 -4.03 -8.70
C TRP A 271 -5.90 -4.85 -9.75
N VAL A 272 -4.91 -5.66 -9.35
CA VAL A 272 -4.17 -6.55 -10.25
C VAL A 272 -5.10 -7.55 -10.93
N THR A 273 -6.06 -8.09 -10.19
CA THR A 273 -7.07 -9.01 -10.73
C THR A 273 -7.91 -8.29 -11.80
N ALA A 274 -8.44 -7.11 -11.49
CA ALA A 274 -9.19 -6.30 -12.44
C ALA A 274 -8.36 -5.92 -13.68
N ALA A 275 -7.08 -5.59 -13.50
CA ALA A 275 -6.15 -5.26 -14.59
C ALA A 275 -5.95 -6.45 -15.54
N LYS A 276 -5.79 -7.67 -14.99
CA LYS A 276 -5.67 -8.90 -15.79
C LYS A 276 -6.94 -9.21 -16.56
N GLU A 277 -8.09 -9.07 -15.93
CA GLU A 277 -9.39 -9.26 -16.59
C GLU A 277 -9.60 -8.25 -17.72
N LEU A 278 -9.34 -6.97 -17.47
CA LEU A 278 -9.38 -5.92 -18.49
C LEU A 278 -8.44 -6.20 -19.66
N LYS A 279 -7.23 -6.67 -19.38
CA LYS A 279 -6.28 -7.07 -20.42
C LYS A 279 -6.83 -8.21 -21.28
N SER A 280 -7.44 -9.23 -20.66
CA SER A 280 -8.08 -10.34 -21.40
C SER A 280 -9.31 -9.90 -22.20
N ALA A 281 -10.08 -8.94 -21.68
CA ALA A 281 -11.24 -8.36 -22.37
C ALA A 281 -10.87 -7.33 -23.44
N GLY A 282 -9.58 -6.99 -23.59
CA GLY A 282 -9.08 -5.95 -24.49
C GLY A 282 -9.64 -5.98 -25.91
N PRO A 283 -9.67 -7.13 -26.61
CA PRO A 283 -10.24 -7.21 -27.97
C PRO A 283 -11.74 -6.85 -28.04
N GLN A 284 -12.52 -7.26 -27.03
CA GLN A 284 -13.96 -6.98 -26.95
C GLN A 284 -14.22 -5.51 -26.58
N LEU A 285 -13.39 -4.96 -25.68
CA LEU A 285 -13.43 -3.54 -25.31
C LEU A 285 -13.06 -2.66 -26.51
N ALA A 286 -12.04 -3.03 -27.29
CA ALA A 286 -11.65 -2.29 -28.49
C ALA A 286 -12.82 -2.18 -29.50
N GLN A 287 -13.59 -3.26 -29.70
CA GLN A 287 -14.78 -3.22 -30.54
C GLN A 287 -15.87 -2.29 -29.98
N SER A 288 -15.98 -2.22 -28.65
CA SER A 288 -16.99 -1.41 -27.96
C SER A 288 -16.71 0.10 -28.02
N PHE A 289 -15.44 0.50 -28.17
CA PHE A 289 -15.02 1.91 -28.10
C PHE A 289 -14.69 2.56 -29.44
N LYS A 290 -14.81 1.83 -30.57
CA LYS A 290 -14.63 2.33 -31.94
C LYS A 290 -13.38 3.23 -32.06
N ASP A 291 -13.57 4.52 -32.30
CA ASP A 291 -12.49 5.49 -32.55
C ASP A 291 -11.57 5.69 -31.33
N GLN A 292 -12.05 5.38 -30.12
CA GLN A 292 -11.29 5.51 -28.87
C GLN A 292 -10.53 4.23 -28.50
N ALA A 293 -10.70 3.15 -29.27
CA ALA A 293 -10.16 1.83 -28.96
C ALA A 293 -8.64 1.80 -28.76
N MET A 294 -7.90 2.50 -29.62
CA MET A 294 -6.43 2.55 -29.55
C MET A 294 -5.93 3.32 -28.33
N CYS A 295 -6.60 4.41 -27.96
CA CYS A 295 -6.24 5.16 -26.76
C CYS A 295 -6.52 4.35 -25.49
N ILE A 296 -7.72 3.77 -25.42
CA ILE A 296 -8.14 2.96 -24.27
C ILE A 296 -7.26 1.73 -24.08
N SER A 297 -6.92 1.03 -25.17
CA SER A 297 -6.00 -0.12 -25.08
C SER A 297 -4.62 0.30 -24.60
N GLY A 298 -4.13 1.47 -25.02
CA GLY A 298 -2.90 2.08 -24.49
C GLY A 298 -2.96 2.34 -22.98
N GLN A 299 -4.07 2.90 -22.48
CA GLN A 299 -4.27 3.14 -21.04
C GLN A 299 -4.36 1.84 -20.23
N ILE A 300 -5.03 0.81 -20.77
CA ILE A 300 -5.09 -0.51 -20.12
C ILE A 300 -3.69 -1.16 -20.10
N ALA A 301 -2.90 -1.01 -21.17
CA ALA A 301 -1.54 -1.51 -21.23
C ALA A 301 -0.62 -0.79 -20.23
N ALA A 302 -0.76 0.53 -20.09
CA ALA A 302 -0.05 1.32 -19.08
C ALA A 302 -0.45 0.90 -17.65
N ALA A 303 -1.75 0.69 -17.40
CA ALA A 303 -2.21 0.15 -16.13
C ALA A 303 -1.60 -1.23 -15.84
N ALA A 304 -1.55 -2.11 -16.84
CA ALA A 304 -0.99 -3.45 -16.69
C ALA A 304 0.54 -3.44 -16.47
N SER A 305 1.29 -2.51 -17.07
CA SER A 305 2.74 -2.41 -16.86
C SER A 305 3.10 -1.93 -15.46
N MET A 306 2.22 -1.14 -14.82
CA MET A 306 2.40 -0.70 -13.43
C MET A 306 2.27 -1.81 -12.39
N ILE A 307 1.73 -2.98 -12.74
CA ILE A 307 1.60 -4.12 -11.82
C ILE A 307 2.94 -4.46 -11.18
N GLY A 308 4.02 -4.52 -11.97
CA GLY A 308 5.35 -4.85 -11.46
C GLY A 308 5.88 -3.80 -10.49
N ASN A 309 5.76 -2.52 -10.83
CA ASN A 309 6.26 -1.41 -10.02
C ASN A 309 5.49 -1.29 -8.69
N ILE A 310 4.16 -1.40 -8.73
CA ILE A 310 3.32 -1.33 -7.52
C ILE A 310 3.63 -2.50 -6.58
N GLN A 311 3.71 -3.73 -7.11
CA GLN A 311 4.06 -4.91 -6.30
C GLN A 311 5.46 -4.80 -5.70
N ALA A 312 6.44 -4.31 -6.47
CA ALA A 312 7.80 -4.12 -5.99
C ALA A 312 7.86 -3.09 -4.84
N ASN A 313 7.22 -1.93 -5.00
CA ASN A 313 7.21 -0.88 -3.98
C ASN A 313 6.49 -1.31 -2.70
N VAL A 314 5.38 -2.03 -2.81
CA VAL A 314 4.69 -2.62 -1.66
C VAL A 314 5.59 -3.62 -0.95
N SER A 315 6.27 -4.50 -1.71
CA SER A 315 7.17 -5.52 -1.15
C SER A 315 8.37 -4.89 -0.42
N VAL A 316 9.02 -3.89 -1.02
CA VAL A 316 10.12 -3.16 -0.37
C VAL A 316 9.65 -2.50 0.93
N SER A 317 8.45 -1.92 0.93
CA SER A 317 7.90 -1.28 2.13
C SER A 317 7.63 -2.30 3.24
N VAL A 318 7.19 -3.52 2.89
CA VAL A 318 7.03 -4.64 3.84
C VAL A 318 8.38 -5.11 4.37
N GLU A 319 9.39 -5.30 3.52
CA GLU A 319 10.73 -5.76 3.92
C GLU A 319 11.43 -4.77 4.86
N VAL A 320 11.35 -3.47 4.56
CA VAL A 320 11.90 -2.43 5.43
C VAL A 320 11.17 -2.41 6.78
N SER A 321 9.84 -2.53 6.76
CA SER A 321 9.02 -2.60 7.98
C SER A 321 9.28 -3.87 8.80
N ALA A 322 9.57 -4.99 8.13
CA ALA A 322 9.94 -6.26 8.76
C ALA A 322 11.34 -6.17 9.40
N SER A 323 12.30 -5.53 8.72
CA SER A 323 13.64 -5.27 9.26
C SER A 323 13.57 -4.39 10.52
N ALA A 324 12.69 -3.39 10.50
CA ALA A 324 12.39 -2.54 11.64
C ALA A 324 11.74 -3.33 12.80
N SER A 325 10.82 -4.24 12.48
CA SER A 325 10.17 -5.10 13.48
C SER A 325 11.14 -6.14 14.05
N GLY A 326 12.05 -6.69 13.25
CA GLY A 326 12.99 -7.73 13.67
C GLY A 326 14.14 -7.22 14.54
N SER A 327 14.60 -5.99 14.27
CA SER A 327 15.58 -5.30 15.12
C SER A 327 15.01 -4.94 16.51
N VAL A 328 13.69 -4.78 16.61
CA VAL A 328 12.97 -4.41 17.84
C VAL A 328 12.38 -5.62 18.58
N GLY A 329 11.85 -6.61 17.86
CA GLY A 329 11.09 -7.73 18.40
C GLY A 329 11.92 -8.98 18.75
N GLY A 330 13.20 -9.05 18.37
CA GLY A 330 14.08 -10.18 18.69
C GLY A 330 14.54 -10.26 20.16
N GLY A 331 13.81 -9.64 21.09
CA GLY A 331 14.16 -9.51 22.51
C GLY A 331 13.01 -9.73 23.49
N ALA A 332 11.88 -10.30 23.05
CA ALA A 332 10.85 -10.86 23.93
C ALA A 332 11.00 -12.39 24.03
#